data_AF-A0A1Y5FYD3-F1
#
_entry.id   AF-A0A1Y5FYD3-F1
#
_cell.length_a   1.000
_cell.length_b   1.000
_cell.length_c   1.000
_cell.angle_alpha   90.00
_cell.angle_beta   90.00
_cell.angle_gamma   90.00
#
_symmetry.space_group_name_H-M   'P 1'
#
loop_
_entity.id
_entity.type
_entity.pdbx_description
1 polymer ?
#
loop_
_entity_poly.entity_id
_entity_poly.type
_entity_poly.pdbx_seq_one_letter_code
_entity_poly.pdbx_strand_id
1 'polypeptide(L)'
;MNKPISMLETHAEKLASTLPPLQIEAERVASTVFQGVHGRRHAGQGDEFWQYRRYSLGDSPRSIDWRRSAKSEKTGDNSGVFIRQKERESAQSLWIWTGSGPGMDWSSQGANITKKHRASVLGLAL
;
A
#
# COMPACT_ATOMS: atom_id res chain seq x y z
N MET A 1 -11.97 35.55 -4.70
CA MET A 1 -13.15 34.67 -4.77
C MET A 1 -12.66 33.27 -5.15
N ASN A 2 -12.20 32.48 -4.17
CA ASN A 2 -11.60 31.16 -4.37
C ASN A 2 -12.69 30.09 -4.31
N LYS A 3 -13.13 29.55 -5.45
CA LYS A 3 -13.90 28.30 -5.45
C LYS A 3 -12.95 27.17 -5.01
N PRO A 4 -13.35 26.32 -4.06
CA PRO A 4 -12.42 25.61 -3.19
C PRO A 4 -11.87 24.39 -3.91
N ILE A 5 -10.57 24.14 -3.71
CA ILE A 5 -9.83 22.95 -4.18
C ILE A 5 -10.62 21.66 -3.88
N SER A 6 -11.36 21.63 -2.76
CA SER A 6 -12.21 20.50 -2.36
C SER A 6 -13.27 20.10 -3.39
N MET A 7 -13.90 21.05 -4.10
CA MET A 7 -14.88 20.68 -5.13
C MET A 7 -14.22 20.00 -6.33
N LEU A 8 -13.00 20.40 -6.70
CA LEU A 8 -12.27 19.76 -7.79
C LEU A 8 -11.80 18.36 -7.38
N GLU A 9 -11.33 18.20 -6.15
CA GLU A 9 -10.96 16.89 -5.57
C GLU A 9 -12.13 15.91 -5.58
N THR A 10 -13.30 16.31 -5.06
CA THR A 10 -14.49 15.44 -5.06
C THR A 10 -14.95 15.07 -6.47
N HIS A 11 -14.86 15.99 -7.44
CA HIS A 11 -15.17 15.67 -8.84
C HIS A 11 -14.15 14.71 -9.45
N ALA A 12 -12.87 14.87 -9.14
CA ALA A 12 -11.81 13.99 -9.59
C ALA A 12 -11.99 12.58 -9.01
N GLU A 13 -12.23 12.46 -7.71
CA GLU A 13 -12.53 11.19 -7.03
C GLU A 13 -13.75 10.49 -7.65
N LYS A 14 -14.83 11.25 -7.90
CA LYS A 14 -16.04 10.71 -8.53
C LYS A 14 -15.75 10.17 -9.93
N LEU A 15 -14.95 10.88 -10.73
CA LEU A 15 -14.55 10.40 -12.06
C LEU A 15 -13.65 9.16 -11.97
N ALA A 16 -12.66 9.16 -11.08
CA ALA A 16 -11.74 8.06 -10.89
C ALA A 16 -12.44 6.77 -10.38
N SER A 17 -13.50 6.90 -9.58
CA SER A 17 -14.28 5.76 -9.07
C SER A 17 -14.93 4.90 -10.16
N THR A 18 -15.04 5.43 -11.38
CA THR A 18 -15.58 4.69 -12.54
C THR A 18 -14.54 3.84 -13.26
N LEU A 19 -13.25 4.07 -12.97
CA LEU A 19 -12.16 3.28 -13.53
C LEU A 19 -12.03 1.96 -12.73
N PRO A 20 -11.74 0.83 -13.39
CA PRO A 20 -11.45 -0.40 -12.67
C PRO A 20 -10.23 -0.18 -11.77
N PRO A 21 -10.20 -0.80 -10.57
CA PRO A 21 -9.01 -0.74 -9.73
C PRO A 21 -7.81 -1.26 -10.51
N LEU A 22 -6.71 -0.52 -10.48
CA LEU A 22 -5.43 -1.00 -10.99
C LEU A 22 -4.91 -2.08 -10.04
N GLN A 23 -5.41 -3.30 -10.20
CA GLN A 23 -4.90 -4.46 -9.51
C GLN A 23 -3.56 -4.82 -10.13
N ILE A 24 -2.47 -4.62 -9.39
CA ILE A 24 -1.16 -5.15 -9.76
C ILE A 24 -1.23 -6.66 -9.53
N GLU A 25 -1.58 -7.44 -10.56
CA GLU A 25 -1.35 -8.88 -10.53
C GLU A 25 0.15 -9.13 -10.43
N ALA A 26 0.56 -9.72 -9.31
CA ALA A 26 1.94 -9.86 -8.92
C ALA A 26 2.64 -11.00 -9.68
N GLU A 27 2.89 -10.84 -10.98
CA GLU A 27 3.60 -11.85 -11.78
C GLU A 27 5.13 -11.87 -11.55
N ARG A 28 5.64 -11.12 -10.57
CA ARG A 28 7.02 -11.22 -10.07
C ARG A 28 7.12 -11.32 -8.56
N VAL A 29 6.24 -12.13 -7.96
CA VAL A 29 6.50 -12.71 -6.64
C VAL A 29 7.16 -14.09 -6.78
N ALA A 30 7.01 -14.80 -7.90
CA ALA A 30 7.56 -16.14 -8.06
C ALA A 30 9.10 -16.19 -8.11
N SER A 31 9.79 -15.26 -8.79
CA SER A 31 11.26 -15.35 -8.91
C SER A 31 12.05 -14.90 -7.67
N THR A 32 11.40 -14.20 -6.73
CA THR A 32 11.97 -13.88 -5.41
C THR A 32 11.48 -14.83 -4.31
N VAL A 33 10.41 -15.60 -4.56
CA VAL A 33 9.88 -16.63 -3.66
C VAL A 33 10.45 -18.02 -3.94
N PHE A 34 11.05 -18.29 -5.11
CA PHE A 34 11.59 -19.61 -5.43
C PHE A 34 12.94 -19.98 -4.78
N GLN A 35 13.55 -19.10 -3.97
CA GLN A 35 14.60 -19.51 -3.03
C GLN A 35 14.07 -19.49 -1.60
N GLY A 36 13.28 -20.50 -1.27
CA GLY A 36 12.98 -20.84 0.12
C GLY A 36 11.54 -21.25 0.37
N VAL A 37 11.17 -22.44 -0.12
CA VAL A 37 10.09 -23.23 0.51
C VAL A 37 10.57 -23.53 1.93
N HIS A 38 10.19 -22.71 2.90
CA HIS A 38 9.97 -23.02 4.32
C HIS A 38 9.39 -21.77 4.98
N GLY A 39 8.14 -21.85 5.44
CA GLY A 39 7.35 -20.72 5.90
C GLY A 39 8.04 -19.88 6.96
N ARG A 40 8.13 -18.57 6.71
CA ARG A 40 8.47 -17.60 7.74
C ARG A 40 7.45 -16.47 7.78
N ARG A 41 6.61 -16.52 8.81
CA ARG A 41 5.87 -15.37 9.34
C ARG A 41 6.90 -14.32 9.77
N HIS A 42 7.09 -13.27 8.98
CA HIS A 42 8.06 -12.22 9.32
C HIS A 42 7.36 -10.97 9.84
N ALA A 43 7.65 -10.61 11.09
CA ALA A 43 7.37 -9.29 11.65
C ALA A 43 8.15 -8.22 10.85
N GLY A 44 7.54 -7.06 10.57
CA GLY A 44 8.13 -6.01 9.74
C GLY A 44 8.05 -4.61 10.36
N GLN A 45 8.69 -3.66 9.68
CA GLN A 45 8.78 -2.23 10.05
C GLN A 45 7.70 -1.43 9.30
N GLY A 46 6.41 -1.70 9.54
CA GLY A 46 5.35 -0.72 9.23
C GLY A 46 5.10 0.17 10.43
N ASP A 47 4.14 1.11 10.35
CA ASP A 47 3.76 1.95 11.49
C ASP A 47 2.43 1.58 12.14
N GLU A 48 1.59 0.83 11.43
CA GLU A 48 0.33 0.33 11.99
C GLU A 48 0.52 -0.88 12.90
N PHE A 49 -0.27 -0.93 13.97
CA PHE A 49 -0.29 -2.04 14.91
C PHE A 49 -0.99 -3.25 14.30
N TRP A 50 -0.29 -4.39 14.25
CA TRP A 50 -0.89 -5.65 13.82
C TRP A 50 -1.43 -6.43 15.02
N GLN A 51 -0.54 -6.91 15.89
CA GLN A 51 -0.92 -7.77 17.01
C GLN A 51 0.11 -7.75 18.13
N TYR A 52 -0.30 -8.18 19.33
CA TYR A 52 0.62 -8.55 20.39
C TYR A 52 0.98 -10.02 20.25
N ARG A 53 2.27 -10.34 20.40
CA ARG A 53 2.72 -11.73 20.56
C ARG A 53 3.51 -11.89 21.85
N ARG A 54 3.59 -13.12 22.35
CA ARG A 54 4.48 -13.44 23.46
C ARG A 54 5.93 -13.29 23.02
N TYR A 55 6.75 -12.78 23.94
CA TYR A 55 8.20 -12.77 23.84
C TYR A 55 8.72 -14.20 23.67
N SER A 56 9.73 -14.38 22.84
CA SER A 56 10.40 -15.66 22.61
C SER A 56 11.92 -15.45 22.64
N LEU A 57 12.63 -16.54 22.94
CA LEU A 57 14.09 -16.52 22.94
C LEU A 57 14.60 -16.15 21.54
N GLY A 58 15.39 -15.08 21.46
CA GLY A 58 15.86 -14.48 20.20
C GLY A 58 15.26 -13.11 19.90
N ASP A 59 14.23 -12.69 20.64
CA ASP A 59 13.68 -11.35 20.53
C ASP A 59 14.54 -10.31 21.23
N SER A 60 14.60 -9.10 20.66
CA SER A 60 15.27 -7.99 21.33
C SER A 60 14.48 -7.54 22.55
N PRO A 61 15.09 -7.43 23.75
CA PRO A 61 14.41 -6.90 24.94
C PRO A 61 13.89 -5.46 24.75
N ARG A 62 14.45 -4.70 23.80
CA ARG A 62 13.97 -3.34 23.46
C ARG A 62 12.61 -3.33 22.77
N SER A 63 12.17 -4.45 22.22
CA SER A 63 10.87 -4.58 21.55
C SER A 63 9.72 -4.91 22.51
N ILE A 64 10.02 -5.11 23.80
CA ILE A 64 9.03 -5.44 24.82
C ILE A 64 8.12 -4.24 25.08
N ASP A 65 6.82 -4.48 24.99
CA ASP A 65 5.81 -3.54 25.48
C ASP A 65 5.57 -3.81 26.97
N TRP A 66 6.29 -3.07 27.82
CA TRP A 66 6.16 -3.17 29.27
C TRP A 66 4.76 -2.76 29.77
N ARG A 67 4.07 -1.86 29.06
CA ARG A 67 2.71 -1.43 29.46
C ARG A 67 1.70 -2.54 29.23
N ARG A 68 1.76 -3.24 28.09
CA ARG A 68 0.91 -4.42 27.84
C ARG A 68 1.26 -5.56 28.81
N SER A 69 2.54 -5.81 29.03
CA SER A 69 3.01 -6.90 29.90
C SER A 69 2.58 -6.70 31.36
N ALA A 70 2.61 -5.46 31.88
CA ALA A 70 2.14 -5.15 33.22
C ALA A 70 0.63 -5.33 33.43
N LYS A 71 -0.17 -5.24 32.35
CA LYS A 71 -1.62 -5.48 32.36
C LYS A 71 -1.98 -6.97 32.26
N SER A 72 -1.01 -7.85 32.00
CA SER A 72 -1.28 -9.28 31.99
C SER A 72 -1.49 -9.81 33.41
N GLU A 73 -2.47 -10.70 33.58
CA GLU A 73 -2.67 -11.38 34.85
C GLU A 73 -1.47 -12.29 35.15
N LYS A 74 -1.06 -12.34 36.43
CA LYS A 74 0.08 -13.17 36.86
C LYS A 74 -0.20 -14.67 36.77
N THR A 75 -1.47 -15.04 36.65
CA THR A 75 -1.93 -16.43 36.65
C THR A 75 -3.01 -16.57 35.58
N GLY A 76 -2.90 -17.60 34.73
CA GLY A 76 -3.81 -17.84 33.62
C GLY A 76 -3.17 -17.70 32.24
N ASP A 77 -3.95 -18.00 31.20
CA ASP A 77 -3.50 -18.12 29.80
C ASP A 77 -3.00 -16.81 29.18
N ASN A 78 -3.20 -15.68 29.86
CA ASN A 78 -2.71 -14.38 29.40
C ASN A 78 -1.43 -13.91 30.10
N SER A 79 -0.84 -14.71 31.00
CA SER A 79 0.41 -14.37 31.68
C SER A 79 1.61 -14.33 30.73
N GLY A 80 2.47 -13.30 30.87
CA GLY A 80 3.77 -13.26 30.20
C GLY A 80 4.23 -11.88 29.72
N VAL A 81 5.34 -11.88 28.99
CA VAL A 81 5.93 -10.69 28.37
C VAL A 81 5.49 -10.60 26.92
N PHE A 82 5.05 -9.41 26.50
CA PHE A 82 4.50 -9.18 25.17
C PHE A 82 5.35 -8.21 24.35
N ILE A 83 5.42 -8.50 23.06
CA ILE A 83 6.02 -7.65 22.03
C ILE A 83 4.90 -7.13 21.14
N ARG A 84 4.95 -5.83 20.83
CA ARG A 84 4.06 -5.22 19.85
C ARG A 84 4.60 -5.48 18.45
N GLN A 85 3.87 -6.22 17.63
CA GLN A 85 4.20 -6.38 16.21
C GLN A 85 3.53 -5.28 15.40
N LYS A 86 4.29 -4.71 14.47
CA LYS A 86 3.77 -3.78 13.48
C LYS A 86 3.47 -4.51 12.17
N GLU A 87 2.48 -4.03 11.43
CA GLU A 87 2.16 -4.54 10.10
C GLU A 87 3.37 -4.36 9.17
N ARG A 88 3.52 -5.23 8.16
CA ARG A 88 4.58 -5.08 7.16
C ARG A 88 3.96 -4.41 5.93
N GLU A 89 4.18 -3.11 5.78
CA GLU A 89 3.87 -2.42 4.54
C GLU A 89 4.89 -2.86 3.47
N SER A 90 4.42 -3.57 2.45
CA SER A 90 5.20 -3.79 1.23
C SER A 90 4.89 -2.65 0.27
N ALA A 91 5.72 -1.60 0.27
CA ALA A 91 5.63 -0.58 -0.77
C ALA A 91 5.90 -1.21 -2.15
N GLN A 92 4.91 -1.17 -3.04
CA GLN A 92 5.09 -1.52 -4.45
C GLN A 92 5.21 -0.22 -5.24
N SER A 93 6.26 -0.12 -6.06
CA SER A 93 6.45 1.02 -6.97
C SER A 93 5.82 0.71 -8.34
N LEU A 94 4.95 1.60 -8.82
CA LEU A 94 4.44 1.60 -10.20
C LEU A 94 5.04 2.79 -10.96
N TRP A 95 5.43 2.56 -12.22
CA TRP A 95 5.81 3.63 -13.14
C TRP A 95 4.76 3.74 -14.23
N ILE A 96 4.15 4.91 -14.37
CA ILE A 96 3.24 5.23 -15.46
C ILE A 96 3.97 6.11 -16.45
N TRP A 97 3.95 5.74 -17.73
CA TRP A 97 4.49 6.55 -18.81
C TRP A 97 3.41 6.87 -19.85
N THR A 98 3.56 7.99 -20.55
CA THR A 98 2.70 8.33 -21.69
C THR A 98 3.50 8.17 -22.98
N GLY A 99 2.90 7.54 -23.99
CA GLY A 99 3.52 7.46 -25.31
C GLY A 99 3.81 8.84 -25.92
N SER A 100 4.84 8.92 -26.76
CA SER A 100 5.32 10.18 -27.37
C SER A 100 5.35 10.17 -28.90
N GLY A 101 4.94 9.08 -29.55
CA GLY A 101 4.98 8.95 -31.01
C GLY A 101 3.87 9.74 -31.74
N PRO A 102 3.95 9.89 -33.08
CA PRO A 102 3.00 10.68 -33.88
C PRO A 102 1.53 10.25 -33.75
N GLY A 103 1.28 8.97 -33.46
CA GLY A 103 -0.08 8.46 -33.20
C GLY A 103 -0.74 9.04 -31.94
N MET A 104 0.00 9.77 -31.10
CA MET A 104 -0.54 10.44 -29.91
C MET A 104 -1.23 11.77 -30.24
N ASP A 105 -0.93 12.38 -31.38
CA ASP A 105 -1.59 13.62 -31.83
C ASP A 105 -2.96 13.36 -32.48
N TRP A 106 -3.36 12.09 -32.58
CA TRP A 106 -4.67 11.69 -33.09
C TRP A 106 -5.83 12.16 -32.19
N SER A 107 -6.95 12.53 -32.81
CA SER A 107 -8.24 12.80 -32.17
C SER A 107 -9.37 12.16 -32.99
N SER A 108 -10.41 11.64 -32.33
CA SER A 108 -11.58 11.11 -33.03
C SER A 108 -12.43 12.24 -33.59
N GLN A 109 -13.23 11.95 -34.62
CA GLN A 109 -14.19 12.91 -35.15
C GLN A 109 -15.18 13.32 -34.04
N GLY A 110 -15.23 14.63 -33.73
CA GLY A 110 -16.05 15.18 -32.63
C GLY A 110 -15.35 15.23 -31.26
N ALA A 111 -14.10 14.76 -31.14
CA ALA A 111 -13.30 14.99 -29.94
C ALA A 111 -12.57 16.33 -30.01
N ASN A 112 -12.65 17.12 -28.93
CA ASN A 112 -11.94 18.39 -28.79
C ASN A 112 -10.53 18.23 -28.20
N ILE A 113 -10.08 17.00 -27.94
CA ILE A 113 -8.80 16.70 -27.29
C ILE A 113 -8.08 15.55 -28.01
N THR A 114 -6.75 15.61 -28.02
CA THR A 114 -5.91 14.55 -28.58
C THR A 114 -5.78 13.36 -27.61
N LYS A 115 -5.40 12.21 -28.17
CA LYS A 115 -5.02 11.01 -27.40
C LYS A 115 -3.91 11.34 -26.40
N LYS A 116 -2.93 12.16 -26.79
CA LYS A 116 -1.85 12.67 -25.93
C LYS A 116 -2.38 13.43 -24.72
N HIS A 117 -3.29 14.37 -24.95
CA HIS A 117 -3.88 15.15 -23.86
C HIS A 117 -4.62 14.24 -22.88
N ARG A 118 -5.44 13.31 -23.38
CA ARG A 118 -6.17 12.34 -22.53
C ARG A 118 -5.23 11.44 -21.73
N ALA A 119 -4.18 10.92 -22.36
CA ALA A 119 -3.17 10.08 -21.69
C ALA A 119 -2.39 10.85 -20.61
N SER A 120 -2.07 12.12 -20.85
CA SER A 120 -1.37 12.98 -19.88
C SER A 120 -2.23 13.25 -18.65
N VAL A 121 -3.51 13.54 -18.83
CA VAL A 121 -4.46 13.71 -17.73
C VAL A 121 -4.58 12.42 -16.91
N LEU A 122 -4.70 11.26 -17.56
CA LEU A 122 -4.78 9.97 -16.86
C LEU A 122 -3.48 9.65 -16.11
N GLY A 123 -2.32 9.89 -16.72
CA GLY A 123 -1.03 9.63 -16.08
C GLY A 123 -0.70 10.54 -14.91
N LEU A 124 -1.31 11.72 -14.81
CA LEU A 124 -1.19 12.63 -13.66
C LEU A 124 -2.24 12.38 -12.58
N ALA A 125 -3.35 11.71 -12.92
CA ALA A 125 -4.47 11.47 -12.02
C ALA A 125 -4.40 10.11 -11.30
N LEU A 126 -3.52 9.21 -11.75
CA LEU A 126 -3.25 7.89 -11.17
C LEU A 126 -1.94 7.93 -10.36
#